data_AF-A0A1G0JVX6-F1
#
_entry.id   AF-A0A1G0JVX6-F1
#
_cell.length_a   1.000
_cell.length_b   1.000
_cell.length_c   1.000
_cell.angle_alpha   90.00
_cell.angle_beta   90.00
_cell.angle_gamma   90.00
#
_symmetry.space_group_name_H-M   'P 1'
#
loop_
_entity.id
_entity.type
_entity.pdbx_description
1 polymer ?
#
loop_
_entity_poly.entity_id
_entity_poly.type
_entity_poly.pdbx_seq_one_letter_code
_entity_poly.pdbx_strand_id
1 'polypeptide(L)' 'MAENHTIESVEQAALQLKPDARLKLTRRLLSSLSSLSEEEIDSLWLDEAEQRDSEMESGQVAGIPGKEVFRRIRARFK' A
#
# COMPACT_ATOMS: atom_id res chain seq x y z
N MET A 1 -25.81 -1.15 -7.82
CA MET A 1 -24.76 -1.55 -8.79
C MET A 1 -23.72 -0.46 -8.71
N ALA A 2 -22.58 -0.70 -8.06
CA ALA A 2 -21.51 0.29 -8.06
C ALA A 2 -20.88 0.29 -9.45
N GLU A 3 -20.77 1.46 -10.09
CA GLU A 3 -19.95 1.60 -11.30
C GLU A 3 -18.50 1.26 -10.93
N ASN A 4 -17.94 0.24 -11.57
CA ASN A 4 -16.58 -0.21 -11.30
C ASN A 4 -15.62 0.68 -12.10
N HIS A 5 -15.24 1.83 -11.54
CA HIS A 5 -14.23 2.70 -12.13
C HIS A 5 -12.83 2.09 -11.95
N THR A 6 -11.99 2.13 -12.99
CA THR A 6 -10.59 1.71 -12.85
C THR A 6 -9.80 2.77 -12.08
N ILE A 7 -8.71 2.37 -11.41
CA ILE A 7 -7.85 3.29 -10.65
C ILE A 7 -7.38 4.44 -11.54
N GLU A 8 -7.00 4.14 -12.78
CA GLU A 8 -6.52 5.13 -13.75
C GLU A 8 -7.59 6.17 -14.07
N SER A 9 -8.85 5.74 -14.24
CA SER A 9 -9.96 6.67 -14.54
C SER A 9 -10.27 7.59 -13.35
N VAL A 10 -10.20 7.07 -12.12
CA VAL A 10 -10.43 7.84 -10.89
C VAL A 10 -9.27 8.80 -10.64
N GLU A 11 -8.03 8.35 -10.84
CA GLU A 11 -6.83 9.17 -10.68
C GLU A 11 -6.83 10.35 -11.66
N GLN A 12 -7.11 10.10 -12.94
CA GLN A 12 -7.19 11.16 -13.94
C GLN A 12 -8.25 12.19 -13.56
N ALA A 13 -9.46 11.75 -13.18
CA ALA A 13 -10.52 12.66 -12.75
C ALA A 13 -10.12 13.48 -11.50
N ALA A 14 -9.48 12.84 -10.51
CA ALA A 14 -9.01 13.49 -9.31
C ALA A 14 -7.92 14.54 -9.60
N LEU A 15 -7.01 14.25 -10.54
CA LEU A 15 -5.93 15.17 -10.91
C LEU A 15 -6.43 16.44 -11.62
N GLN A 16 -7.57 16.37 -12.33
CA GLN A 16 -8.24 17.52 -12.96
C GLN A 16 -8.91 18.47 -11.95
N LEU A 17 -9.09 18.06 -10.69
CA LEU A 17 -9.67 18.92 -9.67
C LEU A 17 -8.71 20.06 -9.28
N LYS A 18 -9.28 21.21 -8.88
CA LYS A 18 -8.52 22.30 -8.27
C LYS A 18 -7.82 21.82 -6.98
N PRO A 19 -6.68 22.43 -6.58
CA PRO A 19 -5.90 21.99 -5.42
C PRO A 19 -6.71 21.76 -4.13
N ASP A 20 -7.62 22.67 -3.77
CA ASP A 20 -8.45 22.53 -2.55
C ASP A 20 -9.41 21.33 -2.61
N ALA A 21 -9.97 21.06 -3.79
CA ALA A 21 -10.86 19.92 -3.99
C ALA A 21 -10.08 18.60 -3.95
N ARG A 22 -8.85 18.57 -4.47
CA ARG A 22 -7.94 17.41 -4.32
C ARG A 22 -7.62 17.16 -2.85
N LEU A 23 -7.23 18.20 -2.11
CA LEU A 23 -6.95 18.09 -0.67
C LEU A 23 -8.17 17.54 0.10
N LYS A 24 -9.37 18.05 -0.21
CA LYS A 24 -10.61 17.56 0.40
C LYS A 24 -10.88 16.09 0.05
N LEU A 25 -10.69 15.68 -1.20
CA LEU A 25 -10.85 14.29 -1.62
C LEU A 25 -9.85 13.38 -0.92
N THR A 26 -8.57 13.74 -0.90
CA THR A 26 -7.53 12.97 -0.19
C THR A 26 -7.85 12.79 1.29
N ARG A 27 -8.32 13.83 1.98
CA ARG A 27 -8.72 13.72 3.39
C ARG A 27 -9.89 12.74 3.59
N ARG A 28 -10.87 12.75 2.69
CA ARG A 28 -12.02 11.84 2.76
C ARG A 28 -11.59 10.39 2.51
N LEU A 29 -10.75 10.16 1.50
CA LEU A 29 -10.20 8.83 1.21
C LEU A 29 -9.37 8.31 2.38
N LEU A 30 -8.48 9.14 2.93
CA LEU A 30 -7.69 8.78 4.10
C LEU A 30 -8.59 8.43 5.30
N SER A 31 -9.59 9.26 5.60
CA SER A 31 -10.53 9.00 6.69
C SER A 31 -11.30 7.69 6.48
N SER A 32 -11.64 7.34 5.24
CA SER A 32 -12.32 6.09 4.90
C SER A 32 -11.42 4.87 5.16
N LEU A 33 -10.13 4.98 4.85
CA LEU A 33 -9.15 3.93 5.12
C LEU A 33 -8.87 3.79 6.62
N SER A 34 -8.84 4.91 7.34
CA SER A 34 -8.66 4.91 8.81
C SER A 34 -9.89 4.44 9.59
N SER A 35 -11.05 4.27 8.94
CA SER A 35 -12.27 3.76 9.57
C SER A 35 -12.53 2.28 9.31
N LEU A 36 -11.61 1.57 8.66
CA LEU A 36 -11.69 0.12 8.49
C LEU A 36 -11.65 -0.56 9.87
N SER A 37 -12.40 -1.65 10.01
CA SER A 37 -12.36 -2.48 11.21
C SER A 37 -11.04 -3.24 11.33
N GLU A 38 -10.73 -3.73 12.53
CA GLU A 38 -9.54 -4.56 12.75
C GLU A 38 -9.56 -5.82 11.88
N GLU A 39 -10.74 -6.43 11.72
CA GLU A 39 -10.94 -7.60 10.87
C GLU A 39 -10.72 -7.30 9.38
N GLU A 40 -11.17 -6.13 8.89
CA GLU A 40 -10.91 -5.69 7.51
C GLU A 40 -9.41 -5.45 7.29
N ILE A 41 -8.73 -4.85 8.27
CA ILE A 41 -7.30 -4.60 8.23
C ILE A 41 -6.52 -5.93 8.22
N ASP A 42 -6.89 -6.88 9.08
CA ASP A 42 -6.24 -8.19 9.14
C ASP A 42 -6.38 -8.97 7.84
N SER A 43 -7.56 -8.93 7.20
CA SER A 43 -7.76 -9.54 5.88
C SER A 43 -6.84 -8.93 4.83
N LEU A 44 -6.73 -7.59 4.78
CA LEU A 44 -5.85 -6.91 3.83
C LEU A 44 -4.37 -7.24 4.07
N TRP A 45 -3.95 -7.40 5.34
CA TRP A 45 -2.59 -7.81 5.67
C TRP A 45 -2.29 -9.25 5.29
N LEU A 46 -3.25 -10.17 5.45
CA LEU A 46 -3.11 -11.55 5.00
C LEU A 46 -2.92 -11.63 3.49
N ASP A 47 -3.77 -10.94 2.73
CA ASP A 47 -3.67 -10.89 1.26
C ASP A 47 -2.30 -10.34 0.81
N GLU A 48 -1.84 -9.25 1.43
CA GLU A 48 -0.52 -8.67 1.14
C GLU A 48 0.64 -9.60 1.51
N ALA A 49 0.52 -10.33 2.63
CA ALA A 49 1.54 -11.28 3.06
C ALA A 49 1.66 -12.46 2.08
N GLU A 50 0.55 -13.04 1.65
CA GLU A 50 0.51 -14.12 0.65
C GLU A 50 1.08 -13.65 -0.69
N GLN A 51 0.68 -12.46 -1.15
CA GLN A 51 1.21 -11.88 -2.38
C GLN A 51 2.73 -11.70 -2.32
N ARG A 52 3.26 -11.14 -1.22
CA ARG A 52 4.70 -10.93 -1.06
C ARG A 52 5.48 -12.23 -0.96
N ASP A 53 4.93 -13.25 -0.32
CA ASP A 53 5.57 -14.56 -0.25
C ASP A 53 5.70 -15.16 -1.66
N SER A 54 4.62 -15.11 -2.44
CA SER A 54 4.63 -15.57 -3.84
C SER A 54 5.61 -14.79 -4.73
N GLU A 55 5.70 -13.47 -4.56
CA GLU A 55 6.68 -12.63 -5.28
C GLU A 55 8.13 -12.98 -4.94
N MET A 56 8.40 -13.37 -3.69
CA MET A 56 9.72 -13.85 -3.27
C MET A 56 10.02 -15.26 -3.82
N GLU A 57 9.08 -16.20 -3.72
CA GLU A 57 9.24 -17.57 -4.21
C GLU A 57 9.44 -17.61 -5.73
N SER A 58 8.70 -16.79 -6.47
CA SER A 58 8.83 -16.67 -7.93
C SER A 58 10.09 -15.94 -8.37
N GLY A 59 10.80 -15.27 -7.45
CA GLY A 59 11.96 -14.44 -7.75
C GLY A 59 11.62 -13.11 -8.45
N GLN A 60 10.34 -12.72 -8.50
CA GLN A 60 9.92 -11.40 -8.97
C GLN A 60 10.51 -10.29 -8.09
N VAL A 61 10.67 -10.56 -6.80
CA VAL A 61 11.33 -9.68 -5.83
C VAL A 61 12.62 -10.34 -5.32
N ALA A 62 13.73 -9.61 -5.45
CA ALA A 62 15.03 -10.07 -4.94
C ALA A 62 15.21 -9.73 -3.45
N GLY A 63 15.26 -10.77 -2.61
CA GLY A 63 15.58 -10.63 -1.19
C GLY A 63 17.02 -10.19 -0.93
N ILE A 64 17.27 -9.65 0.28
CA ILE A 64 18.62 -9.36 0.77
C ILE A 64 19.08 -10.53 1.64
N PRO A 65 20.31 -11.06 1.47
CA PRO A 65 20.82 -12.10 2.36
C PRO A 65 20.74 -11.67 3.83
N GLY A 66 20.20 -12.53 4.71
CA GLY A 66 19.99 -12.18 6.12
C GLY A 66 21.26 -11.69 6.84
N LYS A 67 22.43 -12.27 6.51
CA LYS A 67 23.74 -11.82 7.04
C LYS A 67 24.02 -10.34 6.73
N GLU A 68 23.66 -9.89 5.54
CA GLU A 68 23.84 -8.51 5.10
C GLU A 68 22.89 -7.55 5.84
N VAL A 69 21.63 -7.97 6.06
CA VAL A 69 20.66 -7.20 6.87
C VAL A 69 21.22 -6.93 8.27
N PHE A 70 21.65 -7.98 8.98
CA PHE A 70 22.20 -7.83 10.33
C PHE A 70 23.49 -6.99 10.37
N ARG A 71 24.34 -7.10 9.33
CA ARG A 71 25.54 -6.27 9.22
C ARG A 71 25.17 -4.78 9.13
N ARG A 72 24.18 -4.42 8.31
CA ARG A 72 23.70 -3.03 8.15
C ARG A 72 23.07 -2.48 9.44
N ILE A 73 22.23 -3.25 10.12
CA ILE A 73 21.60 -2.83 11.38
C ILE A 73 22.67 -2.49 12.42
N ARG A 74 23.64 -3.38 12.63
CA ARG A 74 24.74 -3.13 13.58
C ARG A 74 25.61 -1.93 13.21
N ALA A 75 25.81 -1.67 11.92
CA ALA A 75 26.57 -0.50 11.49
C ALA A 75 25.82 0.82 11.75
N ARG A 76 24.48 0.80 11.64
CA ARG A 76 23.62 1.97 11.81
C ARG A 76 23.38 2.35 13.27
N PHE A 77 23.27 1.36 14.15
CA PHE A 77 22.90 1.53 15.57
C PHE A 77 24.05 1.18 16.52
N LYS A 78 25.29 1.42 16.08
CA LYS A 78 26.46 1.39 16.96
C LYS A 78 26.60 2.68 17.74
#